data_AF-A0A529X0U9-F1
#
_entry.id   AF-A0A529X0U9-F1
#
_cell.length_a   1.000
_cell.length_b   1.000
_cell.length_c   1.000
_cell.angle_alpha   90.00
_cell.angle_beta   90.00
_cell.angle_gamma   90.00
#
_symmetry.space_group_name_H-M   'P 1'
#
loop_
_entity.id
_entity.type
_entity.pdbx_description
1 polymer ?
#
loop_
_entity_poly.entity_id
_entity_poly.type
_entity_poly.pdbx_seq_one_letter_code
_entity_poly.pdbx_strand_id
1 'polypeptide(L)'
;MLVSEQPSVSGEAQTNRASSSREPAAAVQQWTGAVLLAVAVIGVAGLVLRVLGARGAYAAVVDRVTRDGAANYATNQEFRTVMTVDYFAKRLGRQASFVSVDKICDERPSWLILKGPIDRQPQHLEAVPTCRSAYERVDASTSWGLSGLAWTLYQRRD
;
A
#
# COMPACT_ATOMS: atom_id res chain seq x y z
N MET A 1 -22.92 59.85 -82.06
CA MET A 1 -24.25 59.47 -81.52
C MET A 1 -23.98 58.41 -80.46
N LEU A 2 -24.08 58.77 -79.17
CA LEU A 2 -25.31 58.70 -78.36
C LEU A 2 -25.72 57.22 -78.16
N VAL A 3 -25.48 56.63 -76.97
CA VAL A 3 -26.37 56.67 -75.77
C VAL A 3 -27.66 55.89 -76.05
N SER A 4 -28.10 54.87 -75.31
CA SER A 4 -27.74 54.38 -73.95
C SER A 4 -27.78 52.81 -73.93
N GLU A 5 -27.71 52.02 -72.85
CA GLU A 5 -27.75 52.26 -71.39
C GLU A 5 -27.05 51.11 -70.60
N GLN A 6 -27.04 51.17 -69.26
CA GLN A 6 -26.84 50.03 -68.34
C GLN A 6 -28.00 49.97 -67.35
N PRO A 7 -28.35 48.79 -66.82
CA PRO A 7 -28.77 48.66 -65.43
C PRO A 7 -27.64 48.08 -64.57
N SER A 8 -27.27 48.83 -63.54
CA SER A 8 -26.36 48.41 -62.48
C SER A 8 -26.96 47.28 -61.64
N VAL A 9 -26.20 46.21 -61.40
CA VAL A 9 -26.37 45.36 -60.22
C VAL A 9 -25.14 45.51 -59.35
N SER A 10 -25.31 46.25 -58.25
CA SER A 10 -24.39 46.26 -57.12
C SER A 10 -24.53 44.93 -56.36
N GLY A 11 -23.43 44.39 -55.86
CA GLY A 11 -23.41 43.06 -55.25
C GLY A 11 -22.02 42.66 -54.75
N GLU A 12 -21.57 43.32 -53.69
CA GLU A 12 -20.39 42.92 -52.92
C GLU A 12 -20.56 41.50 -52.37
N ALA A 13 -19.51 40.66 -52.46
CA ALA A 13 -19.14 39.68 -51.44
C ALA A 13 -17.88 38.91 -51.87
N GLN A 14 -16.72 39.58 -51.77
CA GLN A 14 -15.43 38.90 -51.76
C GLN A 14 -15.38 37.99 -50.52
N THR A 15 -14.71 36.83 -50.64
CA THR A 15 -14.26 35.96 -49.52
C THR A 15 -15.27 35.62 -48.40
N ASN A 16 -15.75 34.37 -48.40
CA ASN A 16 -15.75 33.55 -47.18
C ASN A 16 -15.87 32.05 -47.51
N ARG A 17 -14.80 31.45 -48.04
CA ARG A 17 -14.58 30.01 -47.87
C ARG A 17 -14.17 29.82 -46.41
N ALA A 18 -15.18 29.74 -45.53
CA ALA A 18 -15.01 29.39 -44.13
C ALA A 18 -14.58 27.92 -44.05
N SER A 19 -13.28 27.67 -44.27
CA SER A 19 -12.63 26.41 -43.96
C SER A 19 -12.98 26.04 -42.53
N SER A 20 -13.54 24.83 -42.33
CA SER A 20 -13.99 24.37 -41.03
C SER A 20 -12.85 24.42 -40.00
N SER A 21 -12.85 25.45 -39.16
CA SER A 21 -11.89 25.65 -38.06
C SER A 21 -12.52 25.32 -36.70
N ARG A 22 -13.43 24.34 -36.68
CA ARG A 22 -13.89 23.68 -35.46
C ARG A 22 -13.24 22.32 -35.32
N GLU A 23 -11.94 22.30 -35.00
CA GLU A 23 -11.26 21.20 -34.28
C GLU A 23 -9.79 21.57 -34.01
N PRO A 24 -9.53 22.22 -32.86
CA PRO A 24 -8.44 21.72 -32.03
C PRO A 24 -8.86 21.48 -30.57
N ALA A 25 -9.89 22.17 -30.09
CA ALA A 25 -10.30 22.14 -28.67
C ALA A 25 -10.76 20.75 -28.22
N ALA A 26 -11.58 20.06 -29.02
CA ALA A 26 -12.07 18.72 -28.69
C ALA A 26 -10.92 17.70 -28.62
N ALA A 27 -10.03 17.68 -29.61
CA ALA A 27 -8.87 16.80 -29.63
C ALA A 27 -7.91 17.06 -28.46
N VAL A 28 -7.49 18.31 -28.22
CA VAL A 28 -6.58 18.64 -27.12
C VAL A 28 -7.20 18.30 -25.76
N GLN A 29 -8.50 18.55 -25.57
CA GLN A 29 -9.19 18.24 -24.32
C GLN A 29 -9.44 16.73 -24.12
N GLN A 30 -9.60 15.96 -25.21
CA GLN A 30 -9.68 14.50 -25.15
C GLN A 30 -8.32 13.89 -24.77
N TRP A 31 -7.21 14.46 -25.26
CA TRP A 31 -5.86 14.01 -24.91
C TRP A 31 -5.50 14.33 -23.45
N THR A 32 -5.81 15.53 -22.94
CA THR A 32 -5.61 15.84 -21.52
C THR A 32 -6.52 14.99 -20.62
N GLY A 33 -7.77 14.77 -21.02
CA GLY A 33 -8.68 13.85 -20.34
C GLY A 33 -8.13 12.43 -20.26
N ALA A 34 -7.67 11.87 -21.37
CA ALA A 34 -7.08 10.52 -21.43
C ALA A 34 -5.80 10.40 -20.59
N VAL A 35 -4.92 11.40 -20.60
CA VAL A 35 -3.69 11.42 -19.78
C VAL A 35 -4.03 11.50 -18.29
N LEU A 36 -4.98 12.34 -17.88
CA LEU A 36 -5.44 12.41 -16.48
C LEU A 36 -6.07 11.09 -16.03
N LEU A 37 -6.84 10.42 -16.89
CA LEU A 37 -7.42 9.10 -16.63
C LEU A 37 -6.33 8.03 -16.48
N ALA A 38 -5.30 8.04 -17.34
CA ALA A 38 -4.17 7.13 -17.23
C ALA A 38 -3.37 7.35 -15.93
N VAL A 39 -3.09 8.60 -15.56
CA VAL A 39 -2.42 8.95 -14.30
C VAL A 39 -3.26 8.52 -13.09
N ALA A 40 -4.58 8.73 -13.13
CA ALA A 40 -5.48 8.28 -12.07
C ALA A 40 -5.50 6.74 -11.95
N VAL A 41 -5.60 6.01 -13.06
CA VAL A 41 -5.56 4.53 -13.08
C VAL A 41 -4.23 4.01 -12.57
N ILE A 42 -3.10 4.58 -12.97
CA ILE A 42 -1.76 4.21 -12.47
C ILE A 42 -1.65 4.50 -10.97
N GLY A 43 -2.14 5.66 -10.51
CA GLY A 43 -2.18 6.03 -9.09
C GLY A 43 -3.01 5.07 -8.25
N VAL A 44 -4.21 4.71 -8.72
CA VAL A 44 -5.10 3.73 -8.06
C VAL A 44 -4.49 2.32 -8.09
N ALA A 45 -3.97 1.86 -9.22
CA ALA A 45 -3.31 0.56 -9.32
C ALA A 45 -2.09 0.47 -8.40
N GLY A 46 -1.26 1.51 -8.35
CA GLY A 46 -0.14 1.64 -7.42
C GLY A 46 -0.58 1.63 -5.96
N LEU A 47 -1.68 2.31 -5.62
CA LEU A 47 -2.27 2.30 -4.27
C LEU A 47 -2.81 0.91 -3.90
N VAL A 48 -3.52 0.24 -4.81
CA VAL A 48 -4.03 -1.13 -4.61
C VAL A 48 -2.88 -2.11 -4.41
N LEU A 49 -1.83 -2.05 -5.23
CA LEU A 49 -0.61 -2.85 -5.07
C LEU A 49 0.08 -2.58 -3.73
N ARG A 50 0.16 -1.31 -3.29
CA ARG A 50 0.70 -0.95 -1.96
C ARG A 50 -0.14 -1.55 -0.82
N VAL A 51 -1.47 -1.50 -0.91
CA VAL A 51 -2.39 -2.07 0.11
C VAL A 51 -2.35 -3.60 0.13
N LEU A 52 -2.26 -4.25 -1.03
CA LEU A 52 -2.12 -5.70 -1.12
C LEU A 52 -0.75 -6.18 -0.64
N GLY A 53 0.34 -5.50 -1.02
CA GLY A 53 1.69 -5.78 -0.53
C GLY A 53 1.82 -5.61 0.98
N ALA A 54 1.25 -4.54 1.55
CA ALA A 54 1.15 -4.34 2.99
C ALA A 54 0.47 -5.51 3.71
N ARG A 55 -0.64 -6.01 3.16
CA ARG A 55 -1.36 -7.15 3.73
C ARG A 55 -0.60 -8.46 3.54
N GLY A 56 0.08 -8.65 2.41
CA GLY A 56 0.93 -9.82 2.15
C GLY A 56 2.11 -9.93 3.13
N ALA A 57 2.76 -8.81 3.46
CA ALA A 57 3.86 -8.76 4.41
C ALA A 57 3.47 -9.24 5.82
N TYR A 58 2.32 -8.80 6.35
CA TYR A 58 1.80 -9.27 7.64
C TYR A 58 1.28 -10.71 7.56
N ALA A 59 0.61 -11.09 6.46
CA ALA A 59 0.13 -12.46 6.25
C ALA A 59 1.27 -13.48 6.22
N ALA A 60 2.42 -13.15 5.62
CA ALA A 60 3.61 -14.01 5.60
C ALA A 60 4.23 -14.21 6.99
N VAL A 61 4.29 -13.15 7.81
CA VAL A 61 4.76 -13.25 9.21
C VAL A 61 3.81 -14.13 10.02
N VAL A 62 2.49 -13.93 9.89
CA VAL A 62 1.48 -14.71 10.64
C VAL A 62 1.44 -16.16 10.15
N ASP A 63 1.58 -16.42 8.84
CA ASP A 63 1.74 -17.77 8.32
C ASP A 63 2.95 -18.48 8.92
N ARG A 64 4.12 -17.81 9.00
CA ARG A 64 5.32 -18.39 9.63
C ARG A 64 5.12 -18.65 11.12
N VAL A 65 4.60 -17.68 11.87
CA VAL A 65 4.33 -17.83 13.32
C VAL A 65 3.41 -19.01 13.61
N THR A 66 2.36 -19.19 12.81
CA THR A 66 1.33 -20.22 13.01
C THR A 66 1.58 -21.53 12.26
N ARG A 67 2.70 -21.66 11.54
CA ARG A 67 2.93 -22.77 10.60
C ARG A 67 2.96 -24.13 11.31
N ASP A 68 3.60 -24.18 12.46
CA ASP A 68 3.93 -25.41 13.18
C ASP A 68 2.93 -25.73 14.30
N GLY A 69 1.86 -24.92 14.45
CA GLY A 69 0.81 -25.12 15.45
C GLY A 69 0.27 -23.82 16.06
N ALA A 70 -0.51 -23.96 17.13
CA ALA A 70 -1.00 -22.82 17.91
C ALA A 70 0.18 -22.14 18.60
N ALA A 71 0.50 -20.92 18.16
CA ALA A 71 1.71 -20.22 18.55
C ALA A 71 1.46 -19.07 19.53
N ASN A 72 2.13 -19.14 20.68
CA ASN A 72 2.19 -18.05 21.65
C ASN A 72 3.20 -16.99 21.16
N TYR A 73 2.80 -15.73 21.10
CA TYR A 73 3.65 -14.62 20.69
C TYR A 73 3.49 -13.39 21.60
N ALA A 74 4.59 -12.66 21.82
CA ALA A 74 4.56 -11.34 22.47
C ALA A 74 4.87 -10.20 21.47
N THR A 75 4.55 -8.96 21.84
CA THR A 75 4.83 -7.78 21.02
C THR A 75 5.03 -6.52 21.87
N ASN A 76 5.83 -5.57 21.38
CA ASN A 76 6.00 -4.25 21.99
C ASN A 76 4.85 -3.27 21.67
N GLN A 77 3.87 -3.67 20.85
CA GLN A 77 2.78 -2.82 20.37
C GLN A 77 1.47 -3.62 20.29
N GLU A 78 0.90 -3.94 21.45
CA GLU A 78 -0.26 -4.81 21.62
C GLU A 78 -1.45 -4.45 20.71
N PHE A 79 -2.12 -3.31 20.96
CA PHE A 79 -3.44 -3.00 20.40
C PHE A 79 -3.58 -3.21 18.88
N ARG A 80 -2.63 -2.71 18.08
CA ARG A 80 -2.68 -2.87 16.62
C ARG A 80 -2.12 -4.20 16.13
N THR A 81 -1.11 -4.75 16.81
CA THR A 81 -0.45 -5.99 16.36
C THR A 81 -1.35 -7.18 16.63
N VAL A 82 -1.96 -7.28 17.82
CA VAL A 82 -2.85 -8.38 18.20
C VAL A 82 -4.05 -8.47 17.25
N MET A 83 -4.73 -7.35 16.99
CA MET A 83 -5.85 -7.32 16.03
C MET A 83 -5.42 -7.69 14.60
N THR A 84 -4.20 -7.36 14.20
CA THR A 84 -3.66 -7.73 12.86
C THR A 84 -3.34 -9.22 12.80
N VAL A 85 -2.73 -9.78 13.84
CA VAL A 85 -2.39 -11.21 13.93
C VAL A 85 -3.66 -12.06 13.98
N ASP A 86 -4.65 -11.73 14.82
CA ASP A 86 -5.94 -12.44 14.87
C ASP A 86 -6.63 -12.47 13.50
N TYR A 87 -6.75 -11.31 12.84
CA TYR A 87 -7.35 -11.21 11.52
C TYR A 87 -6.70 -12.15 10.49
N PHE A 88 -5.37 -12.21 10.44
CA PHE A 88 -4.65 -13.07 9.48
C PHE A 88 -4.66 -14.54 9.90
N ALA A 89 -4.49 -14.86 11.18
CA ALA A 89 -4.52 -16.24 11.67
C ALA A 89 -5.89 -16.87 11.38
N LYS A 90 -6.97 -16.16 11.70
CA LYS A 90 -8.35 -16.56 11.43
C LYS A 90 -8.63 -16.73 9.93
N ARG A 91 -8.07 -15.85 9.08
CA ARG A 91 -8.15 -15.96 7.62
C ARG A 91 -7.37 -17.16 7.05
N LEU A 92 -6.32 -17.61 7.74
CA LEU A 92 -5.55 -18.81 7.41
C LEU A 92 -6.14 -20.10 8.02
N GLY A 93 -7.24 -20.01 8.79
CA GLY A 93 -7.81 -21.16 9.50
C GLY A 93 -6.98 -21.63 10.70
N ARG A 94 -6.14 -20.75 11.27
CA ARG A 94 -5.20 -21.05 12.36
C ARG A 94 -5.45 -20.15 13.57
N GLN A 95 -4.74 -20.42 14.67
CA GLN A 95 -4.83 -19.66 15.92
C GLN A 95 -3.44 -19.20 16.38
N ALA A 96 -3.38 -18.01 16.98
CA ALA A 96 -2.19 -17.45 17.60
C ALA A 96 -2.59 -16.76 18.91
N SER A 97 -1.89 -17.05 19.99
CA SER A 97 -2.20 -16.54 21.33
C SER A 97 -1.26 -15.41 21.70
N PHE A 98 -1.81 -14.26 22.08
CA PHE A 98 -1.01 -13.14 22.56
C PHE A 98 -0.59 -13.35 24.03
N VAL A 99 0.69 -13.16 24.30
CA VAL A 99 1.28 -13.12 25.65
C VAL A 99 1.72 -11.69 25.93
N SER A 100 1.22 -11.11 27.03
CA SER A 100 1.59 -9.76 27.46
C SER A 100 3.03 -9.70 27.97
N VAL A 101 3.65 -8.51 27.90
CA VAL A 101 5.09 -8.35 28.15
C VAL A 101 5.49 -8.73 29.58
N ASP A 102 4.63 -8.44 30.55
CA ASP A 102 4.75 -8.81 31.96
C ASP A 102 4.78 -10.33 32.18
N LYS A 103 4.17 -11.11 31.28
CA LYS A 103 4.05 -12.57 31.37
C LYS A 103 5.05 -13.36 30.52
N ILE A 104 5.98 -12.69 29.84
CA ILE A 104 6.98 -13.36 28.98
C ILE A 104 7.79 -14.41 29.76
N CYS A 105 8.04 -14.19 31.05
CA CYS A 105 8.78 -15.14 31.89
C CYS A 105 7.95 -16.38 32.29
N ASP A 106 6.64 -16.22 32.49
CA ASP A 106 5.75 -17.29 32.96
C ASP A 106 5.22 -18.14 31.81
N GLU A 107 4.62 -17.49 30.81
CA GLU A 107 3.95 -18.15 29.68
C GLU A 107 4.92 -18.51 28.54
N ARG A 108 6.14 -17.96 28.56
CA ARG A 108 7.24 -18.18 27.60
C ARG A 108 6.73 -18.32 26.16
N PRO A 109 6.44 -17.20 25.46
CA PRO A 109 5.98 -17.23 24.07
C PRO A 109 7.11 -17.70 23.14
N SER A 110 6.79 -18.51 22.12
CA SER A 110 7.80 -19.04 21.18
C SER A 110 8.28 -17.98 20.18
N TRP A 111 7.50 -16.91 20.01
CA TRP A 111 7.70 -15.86 19.03
C TRP A 111 7.63 -14.47 19.65
N LEU A 112 8.37 -13.53 19.06
CA LEU A 112 8.31 -12.12 19.42
C LEU A 112 8.16 -11.27 18.14
N ILE A 113 7.14 -10.44 18.09
CA ILE A 113 6.85 -9.52 16.97
C ILE A 113 7.14 -8.10 17.42
N LEU A 114 8.28 -7.56 16.99
CA LEU A 114 8.67 -6.19 17.32
C LEU A 114 8.36 -5.22 16.18
N LYS A 115 7.63 -4.16 16.53
CA LYS A 115 7.25 -3.09 15.61
C LYS A 115 8.21 -1.91 15.74
N GLY A 116 8.84 -1.51 14.63
CA GLY A 116 9.80 -0.40 14.61
C GLY A 116 10.76 -0.45 13.41
N PRO A 117 11.72 0.49 13.31
CA PRO A 117 12.75 0.48 12.26
C PRO A 117 13.64 -0.77 12.38
N ILE A 118 13.91 -1.47 11.28
CA ILE A 118 14.65 -2.74 11.26
C ILE A 118 16.14 -2.51 11.59
N ASP A 119 16.68 -1.37 11.16
CA ASP A 119 18.05 -0.88 11.41
C ASP A 119 18.37 -0.70 12.90
N ARG A 120 17.35 -0.45 13.74
CA ARG A 120 17.50 -0.27 15.19
C ARG A 120 17.26 -1.54 16.00
N GLN A 121 16.95 -2.65 15.34
CA GLN A 121 16.55 -3.90 15.97
C GLN A 121 17.71 -4.92 15.85
N PRO A 122 18.23 -5.44 16.98
CA PRO A 122 19.43 -6.27 16.98
C PRO A 122 19.13 -7.68 16.42
N GLN A 123 20.18 -8.40 16.00
CA GLN A 123 20.03 -9.79 15.53
C GLN A 123 19.68 -10.76 16.67
N HIS A 124 20.19 -10.49 17.87
CA HIS A 124 19.88 -11.22 19.10
C HIS A 124 19.26 -10.26 20.11
N LEU A 125 18.27 -10.73 20.87
CA LEU A 125 17.55 -9.92 21.83
C LEU A 125 17.23 -10.76 23.08
N GLU A 126 17.59 -10.24 24.25
CA GLU A 126 17.00 -10.69 25.51
C GLU A 126 15.80 -9.79 25.81
N ALA A 127 14.58 -10.32 25.75
CA ALA A 127 13.37 -9.53 25.94
C ALA A 127 13.17 -9.15 27.42
N VAL A 128 13.45 -10.09 28.33
CA VAL A 128 13.44 -9.89 29.78
C VAL A 128 14.68 -10.57 30.39
N PRO A 129 15.70 -9.80 30.82
CA PRO A 129 16.96 -10.35 31.32
C PRO A 129 16.82 -11.25 32.56
N THR A 130 15.87 -10.95 33.45
CA THR A 130 15.68 -11.68 34.72
C THR A 130 15.31 -13.15 34.54
N CYS A 131 14.72 -13.52 33.40
CA CYS A 131 14.34 -14.89 33.07
C CYS A 131 15.02 -15.44 31.81
N ARG A 132 16.10 -14.80 31.33
CA ARG A 132 16.89 -15.22 30.15
C ARG A 132 16.05 -15.51 28.91
N SER A 133 15.03 -14.70 28.65
CA SER A 133 14.15 -14.87 27.49
C SER A 133 14.85 -14.36 26.21
N ALA A 134 15.74 -15.21 25.68
CA ALA A 134 16.58 -14.95 24.52
C ALA A 134 15.86 -15.32 23.21
N TYR A 135 15.97 -14.43 22.23
CA TYR A 135 15.37 -14.54 20.92
C TYR A 135 16.36 -14.19 19.81
N GLU A 136 16.26 -14.86 18.66
CA GLU A 136 17.03 -14.57 17.45
C GLU A 136 16.10 -14.08 16.33
N ARG A 137 16.52 -13.05 15.59
CA ARG A 137 15.76 -12.52 14.46
C ARG A 137 15.83 -13.48 13.28
N VAL A 138 14.68 -14.04 12.90
CA VAL A 138 14.55 -15.00 11.79
C VAL A 138 13.86 -14.43 10.55
N ASP A 139 13.18 -13.29 10.68
CA ASP A 139 12.56 -12.59 9.55
C ASP A 139 12.38 -11.09 9.85
N ALA A 140 12.19 -10.27 8.82
CA ALA A 140 11.80 -8.87 8.96
C ALA A 140 10.96 -8.42 7.75
N SER A 141 9.72 -8.00 8.00
CA SER A 141 8.86 -7.46 6.97
C SER A 141 9.08 -5.95 6.83
N THR A 142 9.44 -5.53 5.62
CA THR A 142 9.54 -4.11 5.28
C THR A 142 8.17 -3.44 5.40
N SER A 143 8.14 -2.18 5.84
CA SER A 143 6.92 -1.38 5.87
C SER A 143 6.38 -1.14 4.46
N TRP A 144 5.20 -1.66 4.15
CA TRP A 144 4.45 -1.32 2.94
C TRP A 144 3.16 -0.57 3.31
N GLY A 145 2.86 0.50 2.58
CA GLY A 145 1.69 1.37 2.83
C GLY A 145 2.00 2.62 3.68
N LEU A 146 1.00 3.49 3.85
CA LEU A 146 1.14 4.84 4.42
C LEU A 146 1.18 4.92 5.97
N SER A 147 1.00 3.80 6.67
CA SER A 147 0.81 3.81 8.14
C SER A 147 1.30 2.56 8.88
N GLY A 148 1.98 1.64 8.19
CA GLY A 148 2.50 0.40 8.77
C GLY A 148 3.99 0.49 9.09
N LEU A 149 4.37 0.62 10.36
CA LEU A 149 5.74 0.35 10.79
C LEU A 149 6.10 -1.11 10.51
N ALA A 150 7.34 -1.35 10.10
CA ALA A 150 7.90 -2.68 9.86
C ALA A 150 7.75 -3.61 11.07
N TRP A 151 7.60 -4.91 10.83
CA TRP A 151 7.63 -5.95 11.85
C TRP A 151 8.91 -6.77 11.72
N THR A 152 9.67 -6.85 12.80
CA THR A 152 10.76 -7.80 12.94
C THR A 152 10.24 -9.01 13.69
N LEU A 153 10.52 -10.20 13.17
CA LEU A 153 10.12 -11.45 13.79
C LEU A 153 11.32 -12.14 14.42
N TYR A 154 11.20 -12.48 15.69
CA TYR A 154 12.16 -13.29 16.39
C TYR A 154 11.55 -14.61 16.85
N GLN A 155 12.37 -15.66 16.83
CA GLN A 155 12.08 -16.98 17.39
C GLN A 155 12.90 -17.17 18.67
N ARG A 156 12.34 -17.84 19.67
CA ARG A 156 13.02 -18.10 20.94
C ARG A 156 14.17 -19.13 20.75
N ARG A 157 15.20 -19.04 21.60
CA ARG A 157 16.50 -19.74 21.45
C ARG A 157 16.89 -20.70 22.59
N ASP A 158 16.01 -20.88 23.57
CA ASP A 158 16.19 -21.65 24.81
C ASP A 158 15.70 -23.11 24.73
#